data_AF-A0A2D7BN87-F1
#
_entry.id   AF-A0A2D7BN87-F1
#
_cell.length_a   1.000
_cell.length_b   1.000
_cell.length_c   1.000
_cell.angle_alpha   90.00
_cell.angle_beta   90.00
_cell.angle_gamma   90.00
#
_symmetry.space_group_name_H-M   'P 1'
#
loop_
_entity.id
_entity.type
_entity.pdbx_description
1 polymer ?
#
loop_
_entity_poly.entity_id
_entity_poly.type
_entity_poly.pdbx_seq_one_letter_code
_entity_poly.pdbx_strand_id
1 'polypeptide(L)'
;MDNPYTDKDFVHEVWEEFPQLAEWHNLDNDILPIWKLDQFIEAGYHNFDADRKPLYHLSRMIENYAQDHKEPLLATFEKIAKFSYVKERYQEMVKGMPKVWIIADFDDEVIPTDVIIPNSEFLSCSNTNLANVWTVITRGPYGPFGLIAEEYEDGKFRGFFTLNSNVCRYALKVMGKTLDSKFDIQ
;
A
#
# COMPACT_ATOMS: atom_id res chain seq x y z
N MET A 1 0.40 -18.47 -24.17
CA MET A 1 -0.73 -17.90 -23.42
C MET A 1 -0.14 -16.74 -22.69
N ASP A 2 -0.27 -15.54 -23.26
CA ASP A 2 0.30 -14.33 -22.68
C ASP A 2 -0.52 -13.92 -21.46
N ASN A 3 0.16 -13.57 -20.37
CA ASN A 3 -0.48 -12.99 -19.19
C ASN A 3 -1.05 -11.61 -19.57
N PRO A 4 -2.37 -11.37 -19.45
CA PRO A 4 -3.07 -10.25 -20.10
C PRO A 4 -2.90 -8.86 -19.45
N TYR A 5 -1.98 -8.65 -18.52
CA TYR A 5 -1.74 -7.33 -17.88
C TYR A 5 -0.84 -6.41 -18.73
N THR A 6 -1.16 -6.30 -20.01
CA THR A 6 -0.43 -5.49 -20.99
C THR A 6 -0.44 -4.00 -20.63
N ASP A 7 0.77 -3.51 -20.30
CA ASP A 7 1.39 -2.24 -20.70
C ASP A 7 1.39 -1.00 -19.78
N LYS A 8 0.85 -1.03 -18.55
CA LYS A 8 1.23 -0.05 -17.52
C LYS A 8 1.24 -0.63 -16.11
N ASP A 9 2.45 -0.80 -15.58
CA ASP A 9 2.68 -1.09 -14.17
C ASP A 9 2.15 0.08 -13.31
N PHE A 10 1.50 -0.20 -12.18
CA PHE A 10 0.77 0.80 -11.40
C PHE A 10 1.66 1.93 -10.88
N VAL A 11 2.86 1.60 -10.39
CA VAL A 11 3.84 2.61 -9.94
C VAL A 11 4.26 3.48 -11.12
N HIS A 12 4.43 2.89 -12.31
CA HIS A 12 4.76 3.63 -13.52
C HIS A 12 3.67 4.63 -13.90
N GLU A 13 2.39 4.25 -13.83
CA GLU A 13 1.26 5.16 -14.06
C GLU A 13 1.28 6.36 -13.10
N VAL A 14 1.66 6.16 -11.83
CA VAL A 14 1.81 7.28 -10.88
C VAL A 14 3.01 8.17 -11.25
N TRP A 15 4.13 7.58 -11.68
CA TRP A 15 5.29 8.35 -12.12
C TRP A 15 5.05 9.11 -13.43
N GLU A 16 4.23 8.62 -14.36
CA GLU A 16 3.87 9.37 -15.57
C GLU A 16 3.09 10.65 -15.24
N GLU A 17 2.20 10.62 -14.24
CA GLU A 17 1.47 11.81 -13.78
C GLU A 17 2.39 12.78 -13.02
N PHE A 18 3.40 12.25 -12.31
CA PHE A 18 4.34 13.04 -11.51
C PHE A 18 5.81 12.71 -11.90
N PRO A 19 6.27 13.08 -13.10
CA PRO A 19 7.55 12.63 -13.66
C PRO A 19 8.77 13.01 -12.80
N GLN A 20 8.72 14.13 -12.09
CA GLN A 20 9.76 14.58 -11.17
C GLN A 20 10.01 13.60 -10.02
N LEU A 21 9.05 12.73 -9.71
CA LEU A 21 9.17 11.74 -8.65
C LEU A 21 10.07 10.58 -9.06
N ALA A 22 10.10 10.20 -10.33
CA ALA A 22 10.94 9.10 -10.81
C ALA A 22 12.45 9.40 -10.70
N GLU A 23 12.82 10.68 -10.66
CA GLU A 23 14.21 11.13 -10.56
C GLU A 23 14.69 11.35 -9.11
N TRP A 24 13.79 11.33 -8.13
CA TRP A 24 14.12 11.65 -6.73
C TRP A 24 14.86 10.49 -6.06
N HIS A 25 15.94 10.80 -5.34
CA HIS A 25 16.93 9.86 -4.79
C HIS A 25 16.40 8.50 -4.31
N ASN A 26 16.96 7.44 -4.90
CA ASN A 26 16.81 6.07 -4.42
C ASN A 26 17.48 5.94 -3.05
N LEU A 27 16.74 5.49 -2.04
CA LEU A 27 17.34 5.01 -0.80
C LEU A 27 18.05 3.69 -1.08
N ASP A 28 19.28 3.56 -0.61
CA ASP A 28 19.97 2.27 -0.62
C ASP A 28 19.21 1.25 0.25
N ASN A 29 19.22 0.00 -0.20
CA ASN A 29 18.55 -1.11 0.49
C ASN A 29 19.04 -1.34 1.93
N ASP A 30 20.26 -0.94 2.22
CA ASP A 30 20.83 -1.04 3.57
C ASP A 30 20.26 0.03 4.53
N ILE A 31 19.69 1.11 3.98
CA ILE A 31 19.21 2.26 4.75
C ILE A 31 17.74 2.09 5.15
N LEU A 32 16.90 1.59 4.24
CA LEU A 32 15.46 1.40 4.47
C LEU A 32 15.10 0.65 5.78
N PRO A 33 15.79 -0.44 6.17
CA PRO A 33 15.47 -1.17 7.40
C PRO A 33 15.84 -0.43 8.70
N ILE A 34 16.65 0.63 8.61
CA ILE A 34 17.21 1.34 9.77
C ILE A 34 16.39 2.60 10.07
N TRP A 35 15.75 3.19 9.06
CA TRP A 35 15.01 4.42 9.21
C TRP A 35 13.74 4.26 10.04
N LYS A 36 13.50 5.24 10.90
CA LYS A 36 12.23 5.43 11.61
C LYS A 36 11.25 6.23 10.75
N LEU A 37 9.96 6.12 11.07
CA LEU A 37 8.91 6.85 10.34
C LEU A 37 9.17 8.35 10.28
N ASP A 38 9.63 8.97 11.37
CA ASP A 38 9.94 10.41 11.41
C ASP A 38 10.99 10.80 10.35
N GLN A 39 11.96 9.94 10.06
CA GLN A 39 12.98 10.21 9.04
C GLN A 39 12.40 10.15 7.63
N PHE A 40 11.48 9.21 7.37
CA PHE A 40 10.72 9.18 6.12
C PHE A 40 9.83 10.43 5.98
N ILE A 41 9.21 10.86 7.07
CA ILE A 41 8.37 12.06 7.12
C ILE A 41 9.21 13.32 6.84
N GLU A 42 10.35 13.48 7.52
CA GLU A 42 11.23 14.64 7.36
C GLU A 42 11.72 14.82 5.93
N ALA A 43 12.05 13.72 5.27
CA ALA A 43 12.57 13.77 3.91
C ALA A 43 11.47 13.73 2.83
N GLY A 44 10.24 13.36 3.19
CA GLY A 44 9.00 13.70 2.48
C GLY A 44 8.71 12.89 1.21
N TYR A 45 9.72 12.43 0.48
CA TYR A 45 9.57 11.53 -0.66
C TYR A 45 10.86 10.71 -0.88
N HIS A 46 10.70 9.41 -1.13
CA HIS A 46 11.83 8.52 -1.48
C HIS A 46 11.42 7.43 -2.43
N ASN A 47 12.21 7.24 -3.48
CA ASN A 47 12.16 6.00 -4.25
C ASN A 47 12.97 4.92 -3.56
N PHE A 48 12.62 3.67 -3.84
CA PHE A 48 13.43 2.51 -3.49
C PHE A 48 13.26 1.41 -4.54
N ASP A 49 14.31 0.60 -4.63
CA ASP A 49 14.29 -0.75 -5.17
C ASP A 49 14.61 -1.64 -3.97
N ALA A 50 13.68 -2.46 -3.52
CA ALA A 50 13.77 -3.13 -2.23
C ALA A 50 13.26 -4.57 -2.20
N ASP A 51 13.84 -5.33 -1.26
CA ASP A 51 13.32 -6.63 -0.88
C ASP A 51 12.06 -6.49 0.01
N ARG A 52 11.31 -7.58 0.08
CA ARG A 52 10.11 -7.71 0.93
C ARG A 52 10.31 -7.31 2.40
N LYS A 53 11.47 -7.60 2.99
CA LYS A 53 11.72 -7.36 4.43
C LYS A 53 11.78 -5.87 4.78
N PRO A 54 12.59 -5.02 4.11
CA PRO A 54 12.53 -3.57 4.28
C PRO A 54 11.13 -2.99 4.10
N LEU A 55 10.41 -3.41 3.05
CA LEU A 55 9.05 -2.92 2.79
C LEU A 55 8.03 -3.32 3.85
N TYR A 56 8.13 -4.55 4.36
CA TYR A 56 7.33 -4.98 5.49
C TYR A 56 7.59 -4.12 6.72
N HIS A 57 8.85 -3.75 6.99
CA HIS A 57 9.18 -2.87 8.10
C HIS A 57 8.53 -1.48 7.94
N LEU A 58 8.65 -0.86 6.77
CA LEU A 58 8.01 0.43 6.47
C LEU A 58 6.47 0.36 6.57
N SER A 59 5.87 -0.72 6.06
CA SER A 59 4.44 -0.98 6.18
C SER A 59 3.99 -1.01 7.62
N ARG A 60 4.71 -1.75 8.48
CA ARG A 60 4.42 -1.82 9.93
C ARG A 60 4.51 -0.46 10.59
N MET A 61 5.44 0.41 10.17
CA MET A 61 5.54 1.76 10.70
C MET A 61 4.30 2.62 10.36
N ILE A 62 3.83 2.56 9.12
CA ILE A 62 2.63 3.29 8.68
C ILE A 62 1.37 2.74 9.36
N GLU A 63 1.24 1.41 9.43
CA GLU A 63 0.14 0.75 10.14
C GLU A 63 0.08 1.13 11.63
N ASN A 64 1.21 1.11 12.33
CA ASN A 64 1.28 1.49 13.73
C ASN A 64 0.90 2.97 13.92
N TYR A 65 1.38 3.86 13.04
CA TYR A 65 0.96 5.26 13.05
C TYR A 65 -0.56 5.39 12.93
N ALA A 66 -1.17 4.68 11.98
CA ALA A 66 -2.61 4.70 11.76
C ALA A 66 -3.38 4.21 13.00
N GLN A 67 -2.90 3.16 13.65
CA GLN A 67 -3.47 2.63 14.87
C GLN A 67 -3.38 3.62 16.04
N ASP A 68 -2.18 4.16 16.29
CA ASP A 68 -1.90 5.05 17.43
C ASP A 68 -2.71 6.35 17.35
N HIS A 69 -2.93 6.84 16.13
CA HIS A 69 -3.67 8.08 15.86
C HIS A 69 -5.15 7.84 15.53
N LYS A 70 -5.60 6.58 15.48
CA LYS A 70 -6.97 6.19 15.10
C LYS A 70 -7.36 6.74 13.73
N GLU A 71 -6.46 6.59 12.78
CA GLU A 71 -6.62 7.07 11.41
C GLU A 71 -7.09 5.96 10.47
N PRO A 72 -7.76 6.31 9.36
CA PRO A 72 -8.12 5.32 8.36
C PRO A 72 -6.87 4.70 7.70
N LEU A 73 -6.99 3.46 7.23
CA LEU A 73 -5.87 2.72 6.63
C LEU A 73 -6.33 2.00 5.37
N LEU A 74 -5.54 2.09 4.31
CA LEU A 74 -5.63 1.18 3.17
C LEU A 74 -4.36 0.32 3.15
N ALA A 75 -4.54 -0.99 3.06
CA ALA A 75 -3.45 -1.95 2.95
C ALA A 75 -3.75 -2.95 1.84
N THR A 76 -2.79 -3.17 0.94
CA THR A 76 -2.86 -4.23 -0.06
C THR A 76 -2.02 -5.43 0.35
N PHE A 77 -2.42 -6.61 -0.11
CA PHE A 77 -1.72 -7.87 0.03
C PHE A 77 -1.72 -8.55 -1.33
N GLU A 78 -0.56 -8.95 -1.84
CA GLU A 78 -0.48 -9.47 -3.21
C GLU A 78 -1.30 -10.76 -3.38
N LYS A 79 -1.47 -11.53 -2.30
CA LYS A 79 -2.28 -12.76 -2.27
C LYS A 79 -3.01 -12.90 -0.94
N ILE A 80 -4.17 -13.58 -0.94
CA ILE A 80 -4.90 -13.94 0.29
C ILE A 80 -3.99 -14.63 1.34
N ALA A 81 -3.05 -15.49 0.92
CA ALA A 81 -2.13 -16.16 1.83
C ALA A 81 -1.26 -15.18 2.65
N LYS A 82 -0.93 -14.00 2.09
CA LYS A 82 -0.19 -12.95 2.81
C LYS A 82 -1.07 -12.27 3.84
N PHE A 83 -2.33 -12.02 3.50
CA PHE A 83 -3.30 -11.49 4.46
C PHE A 83 -3.57 -12.49 5.60
N SER A 84 -3.74 -13.78 5.29
CA SER A 84 -3.94 -14.83 6.29
C SER A 84 -2.84 -14.89 7.36
N TYR A 85 -1.59 -14.56 6.99
CA TYR A 85 -0.47 -14.47 7.94
C TYR A 85 -0.60 -13.32 8.94
N VAL A 86 -1.29 -12.23 8.58
CA VAL A 86 -1.45 -11.03 9.43
C VAL A 86 -2.87 -10.85 9.96
N LYS A 87 -3.80 -11.74 9.61
CA LYS A 87 -5.23 -11.69 9.94
C LYS A 87 -5.51 -11.39 11.42
N GLU A 88 -4.93 -12.17 12.33
CA GLU A 88 -5.14 -11.99 13.78
C GLU A 88 -4.65 -10.63 14.27
N ARG A 89 -3.50 -10.18 13.75
CA ARG A 89 -2.95 -8.86 14.04
C ARG A 89 -3.90 -7.77 13.56
N TYR A 90 -4.44 -7.90 12.35
CA TYR A 90 -5.40 -6.95 11.80
C TYR A 90 -6.68 -6.91 12.64
N GLN A 91 -7.24 -8.04 13.07
CA GLN A 91 -8.43 -8.09 13.93
C GLN A 91 -8.30 -7.25 15.21
N GLU A 92 -7.12 -7.23 15.81
CA GLU A 92 -6.83 -6.39 16.98
C GLU A 92 -6.49 -4.94 16.60
N MET A 93 -5.65 -4.76 15.59
CA MET A 93 -5.14 -3.45 15.17
C MET A 93 -6.26 -2.50 14.73
N VAL A 94 -7.26 -2.99 14.01
CA VAL A 94 -8.32 -2.15 13.46
C VAL A 94 -9.30 -1.62 14.51
N LYS A 95 -9.25 -2.14 15.75
CA LYS A 95 -10.16 -1.74 16.82
C LYS A 95 -9.96 -0.26 17.15
N GLY A 96 -10.98 0.54 16.88
CA GLY A 96 -10.96 1.99 17.12
C GLY A 96 -10.45 2.81 15.94
N MET A 97 -10.02 2.18 14.84
CA MET A 97 -9.80 2.86 13.57
C MET A 97 -11.15 3.11 12.89
N PRO A 98 -11.33 4.24 12.19
CA PRO A 98 -12.61 4.63 11.60
C PRO A 98 -13.02 3.75 10.42
N LYS A 99 -12.06 3.38 9.56
CA LYS A 99 -12.27 2.55 8.38
C LYS A 99 -10.94 1.96 7.92
N VAL A 100 -10.95 0.69 7.52
CA VAL A 100 -9.79 0.01 6.96
C VAL A 100 -10.15 -0.67 5.64
N TRP A 101 -9.40 -0.42 4.58
CA TRP A 101 -9.55 -1.13 3.31
C TRP A 101 -8.46 -2.20 3.22
N ILE A 102 -8.88 -3.43 3.06
CA ILE A 102 -8.02 -4.59 2.89
C ILE A 102 -8.22 -5.07 1.46
N ILE A 103 -7.19 -4.88 0.65
CA ILE A 103 -7.20 -5.25 -0.75
C ILE A 103 -6.31 -6.47 -0.91
N ALA A 104 -6.81 -7.53 -1.54
CA ALA A 104 -5.96 -8.66 -1.86
C ALA A 104 -6.41 -9.37 -3.13
N ASP A 105 -5.54 -10.19 -3.70
CA ASP A 105 -5.97 -11.20 -4.65
C ASP A 105 -6.73 -12.29 -3.88
N PHE A 106 -8.04 -12.10 -3.79
CA PHE A 106 -8.99 -13.13 -3.41
C PHE A 106 -9.32 -13.85 -4.71
N ASP A 107 -8.43 -14.77 -5.14
CA ASP A 107 -8.74 -15.82 -6.15
C ASP A 107 -10.24 -16.09 -6.11
N ASP A 108 -10.97 -16.17 -7.25
CA ASP A 108 -12.46 -16.14 -7.42
C ASP A 108 -13.37 -16.70 -6.27
N GLU A 109 -12.82 -17.47 -5.34
CA GLU A 109 -13.29 -17.75 -3.98
C GLU A 109 -13.27 -16.55 -2.99
N VAL A 110 -14.49 -16.06 -2.73
CA VAL A 110 -15.04 -15.73 -1.40
C VAL A 110 -14.08 -15.05 -0.41
N ILE A 111 -14.25 -13.72 -0.26
CA ILE A 111 -13.78 -12.93 0.89
C ILE A 111 -13.92 -13.76 2.18
N PRO A 112 -12.87 -13.89 3.03
CA PRO A 112 -12.90 -14.74 4.21
C PRO A 112 -14.13 -14.50 5.09
N THR A 113 -15.14 -15.36 4.98
CA THR A 113 -16.41 -15.22 5.73
C THR A 113 -16.28 -15.63 7.19
N ASP A 114 -15.23 -16.38 7.53
CA ASP A 114 -14.87 -16.81 8.88
C ASP A 114 -14.20 -15.69 9.70
N VAL A 115 -13.96 -14.51 9.10
CA VAL A 115 -13.16 -13.44 9.70
C VAL A 115 -13.95 -12.15 9.79
N ILE A 116 -14.36 -11.82 11.00
CA ILE A 116 -14.87 -10.49 11.28
C ILE A 116 -13.68 -9.61 11.63
N ILE A 117 -13.34 -8.70 10.71
CA ILE A 117 -12.47 -7.56 10.99
C ILE A 117 -13.38 -6.33 11.09
N PRO A 118 -13.48 -5.69 12.27
CA PRO A 118 -14.39 -4.57 12.44
C PRO A 118 -13.92 -3.37 11.62
N ASN A 119 -14.87 -2.55 11.16
CA ASN A 119 -14.60 -1.34 10.39
C ASN A 119 -13.79 -1.58 9.10
N SER A 120 -13.70 -2.82 8.61
CA SER A 120 -12.97 -3.13 7.39
C SER A 120 -13.88 -3.32 6.17
N GLU A 121 -13.33 -3.04 5.01
CA GLU A 121 -13.87 -3.38 3.70
C GLU A 121 -12.85 -4.22 2.94
N PHE A 122 -13.31 -5.33 2.40
CA PHE A 122 -12.49 -6.25 1.62
C PHE A 122 -12.77 -6.02 0.15
N LEU A 123 -11.72 -5.79 -0.64
CA LEU A 123 -11.82 -5.57 -2.09
C LEU A 123 -10.88 -6.53 -2.80
N SER A 124 -11.40 -7.24 -3.81
CA SER A 124 -10.56 -8.12 -4.62
C SER A 124 -9.84 -7.34 -5.70
N CYS A 125 -8.53 -7.53 -5.81
CA CYS A 125 -7.72 -7.07 -6.95
C CYS A 125 -7.40 -8.18 -7.96
N SER A 126 -8.02 -9.36 -7.84
CA SER A 126 -7.88 -10.46 -8.81
C SER A 126 -8.16 -9.97 -10.22
N ASN A 127 -7.36 -10.41 -11.19
CA ASN A 127 -7.50 -10.02 -12.59
C ASN A 127 -7.32 -8.50 -12.84
N THR A 128 -6.64 -7.77 -11.93
CA THR A 128 -6.27 -6.35 -12.12
C THR A 128 -4.76 -6.13 -12.06
N ASN A 129 -4.28 -4.99 -12.54
CA ASN A 129 -2.88 -4.59 -12.41
C ASN A 129 -2.45 -4.28 -10.96
N LEU A 130 -3.37 -4.34 -9.99
CA LEU A 130 -3.09 -4.17 -8.57
C LEU A 130 -2.70 -5.48 -7.87
N ALA A 131 -2.76 -6.64 -8.54
CA ALA A 131 -2.40 -7.93 -7.96
C ALA A 131 -0.94 -8.00 -7.47
N ASN A 132 -0.03 -7.27 -8.14
CA ASN A 132 1.38 -7.21 -7.77
C ASN A 132 1.73 -5.93 -6.97
N VAL A 133 0.74 -5.16 -6.54
CA VAL A 133 0.95 -3.85 -5.90
C VAL A 133 0.93 -3.99 -4.37
N TRP A 134 1.97 -3.48 -3.73
CA TRP A 134 2.09 -3.30 -2.29
C TRP A 134 1.88 -1.83 -1.93
N THR A 135 0.75 -1.52 -1.32
CA THR A 135 0.38 -0.18 -0.90
C THR A 135 -0.07 -0.18 0.56
N VAL A 136 0.46 0.75 1.35
CA VAL A 136 0.00 1.05 2.71
C VAL A 136 -0.13 2.56 2.84
N ILE A 137 -1.36 3.06 2.91
CA ILE A 137 -1.66 4.50 2.97
C ILE A 137 -2.55 4.79 4.17
N THR A 138 -2.22 5.85 4.91
CA THR A 138 -3.03 6.36 6.02
C THR A 138 -3.14 7.88 5.97
N ARG A 139 -3.96 8.46 6.85
CA ARG A 139 -4.07 9.91 7.01
C ARG A 139 -3.00 10.42 7.97
N GLY A 140 -2.23 11.40 7.53
CA GLY A 140 -1.34 12.19 8.37
C GLY A 140 -1.89 13.60 8.63
N PRO A 141 -1.16 14.44 9.38
CA PRO A 141 -1.59 15.79 9.75
C PRO A 141 -1.77 16.73 8.54
N TYR A 142 -1.13 16.43 7.41
CA TYR A 142 -1.16 17.24 6.19
C TYR A 142 -1.91 16.55 5.03
N GLY A 143 -2.67 15.49 5.33
CA GLY A 143 -3.38 14.66 4.36
C GLY A 143 -2.79 13.25 4.25
N PRO A 144 -3.21 12.45 3.25
CA PRO A 144 -2.76 11.08 3.11
C PRO A 144 -1.27 10.99 2.80
N PHE A 145 -0.63 9.97 3.37
CA PHE A 145 0.75 9.60 3.09
C PHE A 145 0.91 8.08 3.12
N GLY A 146 1.99 7.58 2.54
CA GLY A 146 2.29 6.17 2.67
C GLY A 146 3.30 5.63 1.68
N LEU A 147 3.25 4.31 1.58
CA LEU A 147 4.08 3.44 0.76
C LEU A 147 3.27 2.96 -0.44
N ILE A 148 3.83 3.07 -1.65
CA ILE A 148 3.28 2.50 -2.89
C ILE A 148 4.44 1.82 -3.62
N ALA A 149 4.31 0.53 -3.88
CA ALA A 149 5.31 -0.28 -4.56
C ALA A 149 4.66 -1.38 -5.40
N GLU A 150 5.42 -1.97 -6.31
CA GLU A 150 5.00 -3.12 -7.09
C GLU A 150 6.13 -4.14 -7.23
N GLU A 151 5.76 -5.41 -7.22
CA GLU A 151 6.67 -6.53 -7.45
C GLU A 151 6.95 -6.66 -8.95
N TYR A 152 8.21 -6.45 -9.36
CA TYR A 152 8.64 -6.54 -10.76
C TYR A 152 9.48 -7.81 -11.04
N GLU A 153 9.97 -8.45 -9.99
CA GLU A 153 10.65 -9.75 -9.98
C GLU A 153 10.35 -10.42 -8.63
N ASP A 154 10.44 -11.76 -8.55
CA ASP A 154 10.09 -12.51 -7.33
C ASP A 154 10.80 -11.97 -6.08
N GLY A 155 10.02 -11.39 -5.16
CA GLY A 155 10.52 -10.78 -3.93
C GLY A 155 11.19 -9.41 -4.07
N LYS A 156 11.23 -8.85 -5.28
CA LYS A 156 11.85 -7.56 -5.64
C LYS A 156 10.80 -6.53 -6.03
N PHE A 157 10.90 -5.38 -5.38
CA PHE A 157 9.90 -4.34 -5.46
C PHE A 157 10.52 -3.02 -5.84
N ARG A 158 9.83 -2.26 -6.69
CA ARG A 158 10.16 -0.86 -6.96
C ARG A 158 8.99 0.00 -6.52
N GLY A 159 9.29 1.19 -6.02
CA GLY A 159 8.23 2.06 -5.53
C GLY A 159 8.78 3.25 -4.77
N PHE A 160 7.91 3.84 -3.96
CA PHE A 160 8.24 5.00 -3.18
C PHE A 160 7.42 5.14 -1.89
N PHE A 161 8.00 5.88 -0.96
CA PHE A 161 7.30 6.51 0.15
C PHE A 161 7.02 7.97 -0.23
N THR A 162 5.85 8.49 0.16
CA THR A 162 5.49 9.89 -0.07
C THR A 162 4.63 10.47 1.04
N LEU A 163 4.97 11.68 1.47
CA LEU A 163 4.10 12.59 2.24
C LEU A 163 3.28 13.52 1.36
N ASN A 164 3.52 13.53 0.04
CA ASN A 164 2.81 14.42 -0.86
C ASN A 164 1.37 13.92 -1.03
N SER A 165 0.44 14.56 -0.32
CA SER A 165 -0.98 14.22 -0.34
C SER A 165 -1.60 14.19 -1.74
N ASN A 166 -1.08 14.96 -2.71
CA ASN A 166 -1.59 14.91 -4.07
C ASN A 166 -1.23 13.60 -4.77
N VAL A 167 -0.03 13.07 -4.52
CA VAL A 167 0.42 11.77 -5.06
C VAL A 167 -0.41 10.64 -4.47
N CYS A 168 -0.60 10.62 -3.14
CA CYS A 168 -1.46 9.63 -2.50
C CYS A 168 -2.91 9.72 -3.00
N ARG A 169 -3.49 10.92 -3.12
CA ARG A 169 -4.86 11.09 -3.64
C ARG A 169 -4.99 10.59 -5.08
N TYR A 170 -3.99 10.83 -5.92
CA TYR A 170 -3.98 10.29 -7.28
C TYR A 170 -3.93 8.77 -7.27
N ALA A 171 -3.01 8.16 -6.52
CA ALA A 171 -2.92 6.70 -6.38
C ALA A 171 -4.23 6.09 -5.86
N LEU A 172 -4.82 6.65 -4.80
CA LEU A 172 -6.12 6.22 -4.26
C LEU A 172 -7.24 6.35 -5.30
N LYS A 173 -7.24 7.41 -6.11
CA LYS A 173 -8.23 7.61 -7.19
C LYS A 173 -8.10 6.55 -8.28
N VAL A 174 -6.88 6.25 -8.72
CA VAL A 174 -6.62 5.21 -9.73
C VAL A 174 -7.02 3.84 -9.18
N MET A 175 -6.57 3.49 -7.97
CA MET A 175 -6.96 2.23 -7.31
C MET A 175 -8.46 2.12 -7.14
N GLY A 176 -9.13 3.20 -6.71
CA GLY A 176 -10.59 3.22 -6.53
C GLY A 176 -11.33 3.00 -7.84
N LYS A 177 -10.86 3.59 -8.95
CA LYS A 177 -11.42 3.34 -10.28
C LYS A 177 -11.24 1.89 -10.71
N THR A 178 -10.07 1.30 -10.46
CA THR A 178 -9.78 -0.11 -10.80
C THR A 178 -10.64 -1.09 -10.01
N LEU A 179 -10.94 -0.76 -8.75
CA LEU A 179 -11.67 -1.63 -7.81
C LEU A 179 -13.16 -1.28 -7.67
N ASP A 180 -13.68 -0.34 -8.48
CA ASP A 180 -15.02 0.23 -8.36
C ASP A 180 -15.38 0.65 -6.92
N SER A 181 -14.44 1.30 -6.24
CA SER A 181 -14.57 1.73 -4.85
C SER A 181 -14.07 3.16 -4.65
N LYS A 182 -14.38 3.74 -3.47
CA LYS A 182 -13.96 5.08 -3.07
C LYS A 182 -13.25 5.01 -1.73
N PHE A 183 -12.00 5.48 -1.71
CA PHE A 183 -11.20 5.55 -0.49
C PHE A 183 -11.30 6.94 0.13
N ASP A 184 -11.99 7.03 1.26
CA ASP A 184 -12.13 8.26 2.04
C ASP A 184 -10.97 8.43 3.03
N ILE A 185 -9.75 8.57 2.49
CA ILE A 185 -8.54 8.92 3.24
C ILE A 185 -8.16 10.37 2.88
N GLN A 186 -8.76 11.34 3.59
CA GLN A 186 -8.58 12.78 3.35
C GLN A 186 -7.94 13.49 4.53
#